data_AF-A0A7Y9JNG4-F1
#
_entry.id   AF-A0A7Y9JNG4-F1
#
_cell.length_a   1.000
_cell.length_b   1.000
_cell.length_c   1.000
_cell.angle_alpha   90.00
_cell.angle_beta   90.00
_cell.angle_gamma   90.00
#
_symmetry.space_group_name_H-M   'P 1'
#
loop_
_entity.id
_entity.type
_entity.pdbx_description
1 polymer ?
#
loop_
_entity_poly.entity_id
_entity_poly.type
_entity_poly.pdbx_seq_one_letter_code
_entity_poly.pdbx_strand_id
1 'polypeptide(L)'
;MILAGLILLCVGIVDIVRRFVPPRTRWYAFAGGGLALIIVGAIANAAIPAILAVGVAALWAAVVSPDGRSRLSFWPAVLLAALCAGAVAFGPARADAGVFGTGWRFAGMGGQVSFDLVVLAVGAFAMLLETGNVIVRAALLSEHAVVPVDVVADGDAPEAGSEDAPPVDQPPAEAPPAEVSPAGSIPADGFRGGRLIGPLERVIVLLLTLASAYPLLAAMLAAKGIVRFPEISRDGGSGARAEYFLVGSLVSWVVALGAAFLVWWGAAS
;
A
#
# COMPACT_ATOMS: atom_id res chain seq x y z
N MET A 1 5.88 20.28 7.47
CA MET A 1 4.60 19.57 7.16
C MET A 1 4.26 19.52 5.68
N ILE A 2 4.06 20.65 4.97
CA ILE A 2 3.60 20.64 3.56
C ILE A 2 4.47 19.76 2.65
N LEU A 3 5.80 19.84 2.78
CA LEU A 3 6.74 19.09 1.96
C LEU A 3 6.57 17.57 2.16
N ALA A 4 6.49 17.12 3.42
CA ALA A 4 6.26 15.72 3.74
C ALA A 4 4.90 15.24 3.17
N GLY A 5 3.84 16.05 3.33
CA GLY A 5 2.53 15.72 2.80
C GLY A 5 2.50 15.59 1.28
N LEU A 6 3.12 16.53 0.57
CA LEU A 6 3.23 16.49 -0.89
C LEU A 6 4.10 15.32 -1.36
N ILE A 7 5.22 15.02 -0.69
CA ILE A 7 6.06 13.85 -1.01
C ILE A 7 5.23 12.56 -0.91
N LEU A 8 4.56 12.35 0.22
CA LEU A 8 3.76 11.13 0.44
C LEU A 8 2.60 11.04 -0.55
N LEU A 9 1.95 12.17 -0.85
CA LEU A 9 0.88 12.24 -1.83
C LEU A 9 1.37 11.89 -3.24
N CYS A 10 2.49 12.49 -3.70
CA CYS A 10 3.06 12.21 -5.00
C CYS A 10 3.48 10.75 -5.15
N VAL A 11 4.16 10.19 -4.14
CA VAL A 11 4.59 8.78 -4.13
C VAL A 11 3.36 7.85 -4.15
N GLY A 12 2.36 8.12 -3.31
CA GLY A 12 1.10 7.37 -3.28
C GLY A 12 0.37 7.39 -4.63
N ILE A 13 0.23 8.58 -5.23
CA ILE A 13 -0.39 8.74 -6.56
C ILE A 13 0.40 7.98 -7.62
N VAL A 14 1.72 8.06 -7.61
CA VAL A 14 2.57 7.36 -8.58
C VAL A 14 2.33 5.85 -8.53
N ASP A 15 2.28 5.25 -7.35
CA ASP A 15 2.05 3.80 -7.22
C ASP A 15 0.60 3.41 -7.57
N ILE A 16 -0.39 4.25 -7.25
CA ILE A 16 -1.78 4.06 -7.70
C ILE A 16 -1.84 4.10 -9.24
N VAL A 17 -1.23 5.09 -9.87
CA VAL A 17 -1.17 5.22 -11.33
C VAL A 17 -0.46 4.02 -11.95
N ARG A 18 0.61 3.51 -11.32
CA ARG A 18 1.33 2.30 -11.75
C ARG A 18 0.47 1.05 -11.70
N ARG A 19 -0.49 0.98 -10.79
CA ARG A 19 -1.40 -0.15 -10.66
C ARG A 19 -2.55 -0.11 -11.66
N PHE A 20 -3.13 1.05 -11.90
CA PHE A 20 -4.38 1.16 -12.67
C PHE A 20 -4.19 1.66 -14.11
N VAL A 21 -3.07 2.29 -14.43
CA VAL A 21 -2.83 2.87 -15.77
C VAL A 21 -1.86 2.00 -16.58
N PRO A 22 -2.23 1.61 -17.82
CA PRO A 22 -1.37 0.84 -18.71
C PRO A 22 -0.01 1.52 -18.96
N PRO A 23 1.09 0.76 -19.17
CA PRO A 23 2.42 1.34 -19.34
C PRO A 23 2.52 2.36 -20.48
N ARG A 24 1.77 2.16 -21.58
CA ARG A 24 1.79 3.02 -22.77
C ARG A 24 1.28 4.44 -22.49
N THR A 25 0.26 4.58 -21.63
CA THR A 25 -0.38 5.88 -21.32
C THR A 25 0.06 6.48 -20.00
N ARG A 26 0.80 5.72 -19.19
CA ARG A 26 1.23 6.10 -17.84
C ARG A 26 2.03 7.41 -17.79
N TRP A 27 2.86 7.66 -18.80
CA TRP A 27 3.69 8.86 -18.82
C TRP A 27 2.86 10.14 -18.91
N TYR A 28 1.72 10.13 -19.64
CA TYR A 28 0.78 11.24 -19.68
C TYR A 28 0.15 11.48 -18.30
N ALA A 29 -0.19 10.41 -17.59
CA ALA A 29 -0.74 10.50 -16.24
C ALA A 29 0.29 11.09 -15.26
N PHE A 30 1.57 10.71 -15.37
CA PHE A 30 2.64 11.30 -14.55
C PHE A 30 2.91 12.76 -14.91
N ALA A 31 2.99 13.11 -16.19
CA ALA A 31 3.23 14.48 -16.64
C ALA A 31 2.06 15.39 -16.24
N GLY A 32 0.82 14.99 -16.54
CA GLY A 32 -0.38 15.73 -16.19
C GLY A 32 -0.59 15.84 -14.68
N GLY A 33 -0.43 14.75 -13.94
CA GLY A 33 -0.56 14.73 -12.48
C GLY A 33 0.52 15.56 -11.78
N GLY A 34 1.77 15.44 -12.22
CA GLY A 34 2.90 16.24 -11.71
C GLY A 34 2.71 17.73 -11.96
N LEU A 35 2.30 18.10 -13.19
CA LEU A 35 2.00 19.49 -13.53
C LEU A 35 0.83 20.04 -12.69
N ALA A 36 -0.27 19.29 -12.59
CA ALA A 36 -1.42 19.69 -11.78
C ALA A 36 -1.03 19.91 -10.31
N LEU A 37 -0.20 19.03 -9.74
CA LEU A 37 0.26 19.14 -8.36
C LEU A 37 1.21 20.33 -8.15
N ILE A 38 2.06 20.64 -9.12
CA ILE A 38 2.89 21.86 -9.10
C ILE A 38 2.02 23.12 -9.17
N ILE A 39 0.99 23.14 -10.02
CA ILE A 39 0.04 24.26 -10.12
C ILE A 39 -0.71 24.45 -8.80
N VAL A 40 -1.28 23.38 -8.24
CA VAL A 40 -1.98 23.42 -6.95
C VAL A 40 -1.02 23.85 -5.83
N GLY A 41 0.21 23.34 -5.84
CA GLY A 41 1.26 23.76 -4.94
C GLY A 41 1.56 25.25 -5.04
N ALA A 42 1.67 25.79 -6.26
CA ALA A 42 1.90 27.22 -6.47
C ALA A 42 0.73 28.09 -5.95
N ILE A 43 -0.52 27.69 -6.22
CA ILE A 43 -1.72 28.36 -5.68
C ILE A 43 -1.72 28.35 -4.14
N ALA A 44 -1.23 27.26 -3.56
CA ALA A 44 -1.11 27.11 -2.12
C ALA A 44 0.12 27.81 -1.53
N ASN A 45 0.94 28.55 -2.30
CA ASN A 45 2.24 29.12 -1.88
C ASN A 45 3.29 28.07 -1.45
N ALA A 46 3.28 26.91 -2.11
CA ALA A 46 4.12 25.73 -1.86
C ALA A 46 4.73 25.17 -3.15
N ALA A 47 5.04 26.03 -4.13
CA ALA A 47 5.60 25.61 -5.43
C ALA A 47 6.92 24.82 -5.30
N ILE A 48 7.86 25.32 -4.48
CA ILE A 48 9.15 24.64 -4.25
C ILE A 48 8.92 23.25 -3.62
N PRO A 49 8.16 23.11 -2.51
CA PRO A 49 7.79 21.80 -1.99
C PRO A 49 7.14 20.86 -3.02
N ALA A 50 6.27 21.37 -3.89
CA ALA A 50 5.62 20.57 -4.92
C ALA A 50 6.61 20.05 -5.97
N ILE A 51 7.53 20.90 -6.44
CA ILE A 51 8.58 20.48 -7.39
C ILE A 51 9.48 19.42 -6.76
N LEU A 52 9.90 19.62 -5.51
CA LEU A 52 10.71 18.64 -4.77
C LEU A 52 9.96 17.31 -4.60
N ALA A 53 8.68 17.35 -4.25
CA ALA A 53 7.84 16.15 -4.11
C ALA A 53 7.71 15.36 -5.41
N VAL A 54 7.52 16.05 -6.54
CA VAL A 54 7.50 15.41 -7.87
C VAL A 54 8.86 14.78 -8.19
N GLY A 55 9.96 15.45 -7.89
CA GLY A 55 11.31 14.91 -8.07
C GLY A 55 11.56 13.65 -7.23
N VAL A 56 11.16 13.67 -5.95
CA VAL A 56 11.24 12.50 -5.06
C VAL A 56 10.39 11.35 -5.57
N ALA A 57 9.17 11.62 -6.05
CA ALA A 57 8.29 10.58 -6.60
C ALA A 57 8.84 9.99 -7.91
N ALA A 58 9.51 10.79 -8.74
CA ALA A 58 10.21 10.31 -9.93
C ALA A 58 11.41 9.42 -9.55
N LEU A 59 12.18 9.78 -8.52
CA LEU A 59 13.27 8.96 -8.00
C LEU A 59 12.75 7.65 -7.39
N TRP A 60 11.69 7.72 -6.58
CA TRP A 60 10.99 6.55 -6.07
C TRP A 60 10.59 5.62 -7.21
N ALA A 61 9.99 6.19 -8.26
CA ALA A 61 9.59 5.45 -9.44
C ALA A 61 10.77 4.77 -10.16
N ALA A 62 11.92 5.42 -10.24
CA ALA A 62 13.10 4.87 -10.89
C ALA A 62 13.74 3.71 -10.10
N VAL A 63 13.67 3.76 -8.77
CA VAL A 63 14.37 2.80 -7.88
C VAL A 63 13.48 1.64 -7.44
N VAL A 64 12.19 1.87 -7.26
CA VAL A 64 11.23 0.91 -6.69
C VAL A 64 10.32 0.36 -7.79
N SER A 65 10.35 -0.96 -7.96
CA SER A 65 9.43 -1.68 -8.86
C SER A 65 8.07 -1.92 -8.18
N PRO A 66 6.94 -1.84 -8.89
CA PRO A 66 5.61 -2.17 -8.36
C PRO A 66 5.52 -3.58 -7.75
N ASP A 67 6.32 -4.52 -8.27
CA ASP A 67 6.35 -5.91 -7.82
C ASP A 67 7.15 -6.12 -6.52
N GLY A 68 7.66 -5.04 -5.92
CA GLY A 68 8.51 -5.10 -4.71
C GLY A 68 9.96 -5.50 -4.98
N ARG A 69 10.30 -5.94 -6.20
CA ARG A 69 11.67 -6.23 -6.64
C ARG A 69 12.44 -4.92 -6.81
N SER A 70 13.04 -4.43 -5.73
CA SER A 70 13.92 -3.27 -5.77
C SER A 70 15.38 -3.72 -5.75
N ARG A 71 16.25 -3.04 -6.51
CA ARG A 71 17.71 -3.30 -6.49
C ARG A 71 18.33 -3.02 -5.11
N LEU A 72 17.62 -2.26 -4.27
CA LEU A 72 18.04 -1.75 -2.97
C LEU A 72 17.19 -2.33 -1.83
N SER A 73 16.48 -3.45 -2.06
CA SER A 73 15.68 -4.11 -1.02
C SER A 73 14.63 -3.13 -0.42
N PHE A 74 14.55 -2.99 0.92
CA PHE A 74 13.59 -2.16 1.66
C PHE A 74 14.10 -0.72 1.94
N TRP A 75 15.39 -0.44 1.69
CA TRP A 75 16.01 0.85 2.04
C TRP A 75 15.35 2.10 1.45
N PRO A 76 14.83 2.10 0.20
CA PRO A 76 14.12 3.28 -0.33
C PRO A 76 12.96 3.71 0.56
N ALA A 77 12.26 2.77 1.21
CA ALA A 77 11.15 3.07 2.12
C ALA A 77 11.67 3.74 3.42
N VAL A 78 12.80 3.27 3.95
CA VAL A 78 13.46 3.86 5.13
C VAL A 78 13.91 5.29 4.84
N LEU A 79 14.55 5.50 3.68
CA LEU A 79 15.00 6.84 3.25
C LEU A 79 13.83 7.79 3.05
N LEU A 80 12.73 7.31 2.45
CA LEU A 80 11.50 8.10 2.30
C LEU A 80 10.92 8.49 3.66
N ALA A 81 10.84 7.55 4.60
CA ALA A 81 10.36 7.82 5.96
C ALA A 81 11.25 8.84 6.68
N ALA A 82 12.57 8.71 6.60
CA ALA A 82 13.53 9.65 7.19
C ALA A 82 13.42 11.05 6.57
N LEU A 83 13.26 11.14 5.24
CA LEU A 83 13.05 12.39 4.53
C LEU A 83 11.76 13.08 4.98
N CYS A 84 10.65 12.34 5.07
CA CYS A 84 9.37 12.87 5.55
C CYS A 84 9.43 13.31 7.01
N ALA A 85 10.06 12.52 7.89
CA ALA A 85 10.28 12.88 9.29
C ALA A 85 11.12 14.15 9.43
N GLY A 86 12.24 14.25 8.69
CA GLY A 86 13.08 15.45 8.66
C GLY A 86 12.34 16.68 8.14
N ALA A 87 11.49 16.53 7.12
CA ALA A 87 10.66 17.61 6.59
C ALA A 87 9.53 18.06 7.54
N VAL A 88 9.11 17.23 8.49
CA VAL A 88 8.21 17.63 9.60
C VAL A 88 9.00 18.29 10.71
N ALA A 89 10.11 17.68 11.15
CA ALA A 89 10.91 18.15 12.28
C ALA A 89 11.64 19.48 12.04
N PHE A 90 12.15 19.69 10.82
CA PHE A 90 13.01 20.83 10.48
C PHE A 90 12.44 21.73 9.37
N GLY A 91 11.23 21.43 8.88
CA GLY A 91 10.61 22.20 7.82
C GLY A 91 10.27 23.62 8.29
N PRO A 92 10.50 24.66 7.46
CA PRO A 92 10.17 26.04 7.85
C PRO A 92 8.67 26.20 8.08
N ALA A 93 8.31 26.93 9.13
CA ALA A 93 6.93 27.35 9.35
C ALA A 93 6.48 28.26 8.20
N ARG A 94 5.27 28.02 7.69
CA ARG A 94 4.74 28.77 6.56
C ARG A 94 3.92 29.95 7.06
N ALA A 95 4.18 31.12 6.51
CA ALA A 95 3.47 32.35 6.86
C ALA A 95 2.01 32.34 6.38
N ASP A 96 1.73 31.72 5.23
CA ASP A 96 0.39 31.54 4.69
C ASP A 96 0.27 30.25 3.85
N ALA A 97 -0.97 29.86 3.55
CA ALA A 97 -1.29 28.79 2.62
C ALA A 97 -1.78 29.34 1.27
N GLY A 98 -1.25 30.51 0.85
CA GLY A 98 -1.67 31.20 -0.35
C GLY A 98 -3.18 31.48 -0.39
N VAL A 99 -3.80 31.18 -1.53
CA VAL A 99 -5.24 31.41 -1.76
C VAL A 99 -6.13 30.62 -0.79
N PHE A 100 -5.65 29.47 -0.29
CA PHE A 100 -6.40 28.65 0.65
C PHE A 100 -6.38 29.24 2.08
N GLY A 101 -5.34 29.99 2.45
CA GLY A 101 -5.14 30.48 3.82
C GLY A 101 -6.20 31.47 4.31
N THR A 102 -6.82 32.25 3.42
CA THR A 102 -7.79 33.29 3.80
C THR A 102 -9.18 32.76 4.12
N GLY A 103 -9.54 31.56 3.64
CA GLY A 103 -10.81 30.88 3.89
C GLY A 103 -10.73 29.60 4.71
N TRP A 104 -9.52 29.14 5.04
CA TRP A 104 -9.32 27.87 5.74
C TRP A 104 -9.60 27.98 7.24
N ARG A 105 -10.80 27.59 7.65
CA ARG A 105 -11.24 27.55 9.05
C ARG A 105 -11.95 26.24 9.36
N PHE A 106 -11.23 25.12 9.29
CA PHE A 106 -11.75 23.84 9.77
C PHE A 106 -11.46 23.70 11.26
N ALA A 107 -12.52 23.66 12.06
CA ALA A 107 -12.43 23.26 13.46
C ALA A 107 -12.32 21.72 13.53
N GLY A 108 -11.22 21.23 14.08
CA GLY A 108 -11.03 19.84 14.45
C GLY A 108 -11.30 19.60 15.94
N MET A 109 -11.32 18.33 16.34
CA MET A 109 -11.56 17.91 17.73
C MET A 109 -10.56 18.48 18.75
N GLY A 110 -9.44 19.07 18.32
CA GLY A 110 -8.40 19.67 19.17
C GLY A 110 -8.02 21.11 18.83
N GLY A 111 -8.77 21.81 17.98
CA GLY A 111 -8.45 23.19 17.55
C GLY A 111 -8.55 23.40 16.04
N GLN A 112 -8.03 24.52 15.53
CA GLN A 112 -8.01 24.79 14.10
C GLN A 112 -7.00 23.88 13.39
N VAL A 113 -7.45 23.16 12.37
CA VAL A 113 -6.60 22.27 11.57
C VAL A 113 -5.95 23.07 10.45
N SER A 114 -4.62 23.12 10.40
CA SER A 114 -3.89 23.82 9.34
C SER A 114 -4.03 23.11 8.00
N PHE A 115 -3.96 23.87 6.90
CA PHE A 115 -3.98 23.32 5.53
C PHE A 115 -2.84 22.31 5.32
N ASP A 116 -1.64 22.64 5.79
CA ASP A 116 -0.45 21.80 5.75
C ASP A 116 -0.65 20.43 6.41
N LEU A 117 -1.33 20.41 7.57
CA LEU A 117 -1.63 19.18 8.29
C LEU A 117 -2.64 18.31 7.53
N VAL A 118 -3.62 18.92 6.85
CA VAL A 118 -4.55 18.17 6.00
C VAL A 118 -3.83 17.58 4.79
N VAL A 119 -2.93 18.34 4.14
CA VAL A 119 -2.11 17.79 3.05
C VAL A 119 -1.22 16.64 3.55
N LEU A 120 -0.66 16.75 4.76
CA LEU A 120 0.09 15.67 5.40
C LEU A 120 -0.77 14.43 5.65
N ALA A 121 -1.98 14.60 6.20
CA ALA A 121 -2.91 13.50 6.46
C ALA A 121 -3.38 12.82 5.16
N VAL A 122 -3.70 13.60 4.12
CA VAL A 122 -4.09 13.09 2.79
C VAL A 122 -2.93 12.36 2.12
N GLY A 123 -1.71 12.90 2.22
CA GLY A 123 -0.51 12.23 1.72
C GLY A 123 -0.22 10.92 2.44
N ALA A 124 -0.31 10.91 3.78
CA ALA A 124 -0.19 9.71 4.59
C ALA A 124 -1.24 8.65 4.21
N PHE A 125 -2.51 9.05 4.06
CA PHE A 125 -3.57 8.17 3.59
C PHE A 125 -3.26 7.57 2.20
N ALA A 126 -2.88 8.40 1.22
CA ALA A 126 -2.56 7.95 -0.13
C ALA A 126 -1.40 6.95 -0.16
N MET A 127 -0.36 7.19 0.65
CA MET A 127 0.78 6.29 0.80
C MET A 127 0.39 4.92 1.38
N LEU A 128 -0.52 4.88 2.36
CA LEU A 128 -0.97 3.62 2.97
C LEU A 128 -1.76 2.71 2.02
N LEU A 129 -2.21 3.23 0.87
CA LEU A 129 -2.90 2.44 -0.14
C LEU A 129 -1.93 1.52 -0.91
N GLU A 130 -1.44 1.95 -2.06
CA GLU A 130 -0.61 1.10 -2.92
C GLU A 130 0.86 1.11 -2.52
N THR A 131 1.41 2.26 -2.13
CA THR A 131 2.82 2.33 -1.70
C THR A 131 3.09 1.44 -0.50
N GLY A 132 2.16 1.37 0.47
CA GLY A 132 2.26 0.42 1.58
C GLY A 132 2.31 -1.05 1.13
N ASN A 133 1.62 -1.43 0.04
CA ASN A 133 1.72 -2.78 -0.53
C ASN A 133 3.11 -3.03 -1.12
N VAL A 134 3.64 -2.05 -1.84
CA VAL A 134 4.98 -2.11 -2.44
C VAL A 134 6.05 -2.26 -1.35
N ILE A 135 5.92 -1.51 -0.25
CA ILE A 135 6.84 -1.56 0.89
C ILE A 135 6.80 -2.93 1.58
N VAL A 136 5.61 -3.48 1.83
CA VAL A 136 5.45 -4.82 2.43
C VAL A 136 6.04 -5.89 1.53
N ARG A 137 5.77 -5.84 0.20
CA ARG A 137 6.36 -6.77 -0.77
C ARG A 137 7.89 -6.67 -0.79
N ALA A 138 8.43 -5.46 -0.77
CA ALA A 138 9.87 -5.24 -0.74
C ALA A 138 10.50 -5.83 0.53
N ALA A 139 9.86 -5.67 1.69
CA ALA A 139 10.35 -6.23 2.95
C ALA A 139 10.36 -7.77 2.95
N LEU A 140 9.28 -8.39 2.49
CA LEU A 140 9.19 -9.86 2.39
C LEU A 140 10.25 -10.45 1.45
N LEU A 141 10.50 -9.78 0.32
CA LEU A 141 11.55 -10.19 -0.62
C LEU A 141 12.96 -10.00 -0.06
N SER A 142 13.14 -9.07 0.88
CA SER A 142 14.45 -8.78 1.49
C SER A 142 14.86 -9.86 2.49
N GLU A 143 13.89 -10.40 3.25
CA GLU A 143 14.11 -11.44 4.25
C GLU A 143 14.15 -12.86 3.65
N HIS A 144 14.13 -13.00 2.31
CA HIS A 144 14.00 -14.30 1.62
C HIS A 144 12.80 -15.14 2.12
N ALA A 145 11.74 -14.47 2.62
CA ALA A 145 10.55 -15.17 3.09
C ALA A 145 10.02 -16.04 1.95
N VAL A 146 10.04 -17.36 2.13
CA VAL A 146 9.64 -18.32 1.10
C VAL A 146 8.16 -18.11 0.83
N VAL A 147 7.83 -17.65 -0.38
CA VAL A 147 6.44 -17.50 -0.80
C VAL A 147 5.79 -18.89 -0.83
N PRO A 148 4.71 -19.14 -0.07
CA PRO A 148 4.06 -20.44 -0.09
C PRO A 148 3.54 -20.80 -1.49
N VAL A 149 3.72 -22.05 -1.91
CA VAL A 149 3.40 -22.55 -3.28
C VAL A 149 1.94 -22.26 -3.68
N ASP A 150 1.01 -22.28 -2.75
CA ASP A 150 -0.42 -22.04 -3.01
C ASP A 150 -0.76 -20.56 -3.29
N VAL A 151 0.09 -19.62 -2.84
CA VAL A 151 -0.07 -18.17 -3.13
C VAL A 151 0.37 -17.86 -4.57
N VAL A 152 1.28 -18.67 -5.13
CA VAL A 152 1.71 -18.57 -6.53
C VAL A 152 0.68 -19.20 -7.47
N ALA A 153 -0.01 -20.27 -7.03
CA ALA A 153 -1.05 -20.91 -7.83
C ALA A 153 -2.30 -20.03 -8.04
N ASP A 154 -2.63 -19.15 -7.10
CA ASP A 154 -3.75 -18.19 -7.20
C ASP A 154 -3.40 -16.90 -7.96
N GLY A 155 -2.13 -16.69 -8.33
CA GLY A 155 -1.63 -15.48 -8.98
C GLY A 155 -0.86 -15.78 -10.25
N ASP A 156 -1.53 -15.69 -11.40
CA ASP A 156 -0.97 -15.84 -12.74
C ASP A 156 -0.29 -17.21 -12.98
N ALA A 157 -1.09 -18.28 -13.04
CA ALA A 157 -0.72 -19.38 -13.92
C ALA A 157 -0.75 -18.84 -15.37
N PRO A 158 0.34 -18.90 -16.14
CA PRO A 158 0.23 -18.73 -17.58
C PRO A 158 -0.74 -19.80 -18.06
N GLU A 159 -1.77 -19.42 -18.81
CA GLU A 159 -2.53 -20.37 -19.64
C GLU A 159 -1.53 -21.02 -20.61
N ALA A 160 -0.88 -22.09 -20.15
CA ALA A 160 -0.15 -22.98 -21.02
C ALA A 160 -1.22 -23.71 -21.82
N GLY A 161 -1.39 -23.26 -23.06
CA GLY A 161 -2.23 -23.87 -24.05
C GLY A 161 -2.06 -25.39 -24.01
N SER A 162 -3.19 -26.07 -23.84
CA SER A 162 -3.33 -27.50 -24.07
C SER A 162 -3.11 -27.78 -25.55
N GLU A 163 -1.87 -28.00 -25.97
CA GLU A 163 -1.55 -28.59 -27.26
C GLU A 163 -0.58 -29.77 -27.07
N ASP A 164 -1.05 -30.92 -27.57
CA ASP A 164 -0.35 -32.16 -27.90
C ASP A 164 0.35 -32.98 -26.80
N ALA A 165 -0.40 -33.95 -26.26
CA ALA A 165 0.14 -35.23 -25.85
C ALA A 165 -0.37 -36.34 -26.79
N PRO A 166 0.51 -37.23 -27.32
CA PRO A 166 0.13 -38.26 -28.28
C PRO A 166 -0.72 -39.38 -27.65
N PRO A 167 -1.54 -40.11 -28.44
CA PRO A 167 -2.54 -41.03 -27.90
C PRO A 167 -1.88 -42.32 -27.41
N VAL A 168 -2.15 -42.68 -26.16
CA VAL A 168 -1.87 -44.01 -25.61
C VAL A 168 -3.16 -44.82 -25.68
N ASP A 169 -3.16 -45.87 -26.50
CA ASP A 169 -4.24 -46.85 -26.63
C ASP A 169 -4.56 -47.52 -25.28
N GLN A 170 -5.78 -47.37 -24.79
CA GLN A 170 -6.37 -48.23 -23.75
C GLN A 170 -7.72 -48.79 -24.23
N PRO A 171 -8.01 -50.10 -24.07
CA PRO A 171 -9.27 -50.70 -24.51
C PRO A 171 -10.45 -50.34 -23.59
N PRO A 172 -11.71 -50.44 -24.06
CA PRO A 172 -12.86 -49.89 -23.34
C PRO A 172 -13.27 -50.78 -22.16
N ALA A 173 -13.19 -50.23 -20.95
CA ALA A 173 -13.78 -50.82 -19.75
C ALA A 173 -15.02 -50.01 -19.31
N GLU A 174 -16.18 -50.65 -19.48
CA GLU A 174 -17.45 -50.56 -18.74
C GLU A 174 -17.74 -49.31 -17.88
N ALA A 175 -18.80 -48.59 -18.25
CA ALA A 175 -19.29 -47.39 -17.57
C ALA A 175 -20.02 -47.72 -16.23
N PRO A 176 -19.69 -47.04 -15.12
CA PRO A 176 -20.54 -46.98 -13.94
C PRO A 176 -21.63 -45.90 -14.08
N PRO A 177 -22.75 -45.99 -13.34
CA PRO A 177 -23.94 -45.17 -13.54
C PRO A 177 -23.71 -43.70 -13.14
N ALA A 178 -24.40 -42.81 -13.86
CA ALA A 178 -24.36 -41.37 -13.72
C ALA A 178 -24.67 -40.90 -12.28
N GLU A 179 -23.64 -40.46 -11.57
CA GLU A 179 -23.82 -39.56 -10.44
C GLU A 179 -24.23 -38.18 -10.96
N VAL A 180 -25.34 -37.68 -10.44
CA VAL A 180 -25.86 -36.35 -10.73
C VAL A 180 -24.89 -35.33 -10.13
N SER A 181 -24.00 -34.79 -10.95
CA SER A 181 -23.21 -33.60 -10.61
C SER A 181 -24.15 -32.48 -10.19
N PRO A 182 -24.02 -31.88 -8.99
CA PRO A 182 -24.73 -30.65 -8.71
C PRO A 182 -24.18 -29.57 -9.63
N ALA A 183 -24.97 -29.22 -10.64
CA ALA A 183 -24.80 -28.04 -11.45
C ALA A 183 -24.77 -26.83 -10.51
N GLY A 184 -23.61 -26.20 -10.43
CA GLY A 184 -23.36 -25.06 -9.55
C GLY A 184 -21.88 -24.83 -9.31
N SER A 185 -21.03 -24.99 -10.33
CA SER A 185 -19.71 -24.36 -10.30
C SER A 185 -19.94 -22.86 -10.30
N ILE A 186 -19.99 -22.26 -9.11
CA ILE A 186 -19.78 -20.83 -8.96
C ILE A 186 -18.47 -20.55 -9.71
N PRO A 187 -18.45 -19.63 -10.71
CA PRO A 187 -17.22 -19.27 -11.38
C PRO A 187 -16.18 -18.97 -10.29
N ALA A 188 -15.02 -19.61 -10.38
CA ALA A 188 -13.89 -19.40 -9.48
C ALA A 188 -13.26 -18.02 -9.68
N ASP A 189 -14.07 -16.99 -9.89
CA ASP A 189 -13.73 -15.61 -9.60
C ASP A 189 -13.76 -15.43 -8.08
N GLY A 190 -12.82 -16.13 -7.41
CA GLY A 190 -12.53 -15.94 -6.01
C GLY A 190 -12.36 -14.45 -5.76
N PHE A 191 -13.10 -13.94 -4.77
CA PHE A 191 -13.08 -12.53 -4.42
C PHE A 191 -11.62 -12.05 -4.36
N ARG A 192 -11.27 -11.05 -5.19
CA ARG A 192 -9.98 -10.31 -5.13
C ARG A 192 -9.78 -9.56 -3.79
N GLY A 193 -10.55 -9.92 -2.75
CA GLY A 193 -10.62 -9.31 -1.42
C GLY A 193 -9.27 -9.31 -0.71
N GLY A 194 -8.42 -10.32 -0.92
CA GLY A 194 -7.05 -10.32 -0.40
C GLY A 194 -6.25 -9.07 -0.76
N ARG A 195 -6.52 -8.47 -1.94
CA ARG A 195 -5.81 -7.27 -2.41
C ARG A 195 -6.26 -5.96 -1.76
N LEU A 196 -7.44 -5.92 -1.16
CA LEU A 196 -8.03 -4.71 -0.56
C LEU A 196 -7.99 -4.74 0.97
N ILE A 197 -7.95 -5.93 1.57
CA ILE A 197 -7.92 -6.09 3.03
C ILE A 197 -6.70 -5.39 3.64
N GLY A 198 -5.50 -5.58 3.06
CA GLY A 198 -4.26 -4.98 3.58
C GLY A 198 -4.30 -3.45 3.66
N PRO A 199 -4.58 -2.73 2.55
CA PRO A 199 -4.77 -1.28 2.58
C PRO A 199 -5.83 -0.81 3.58
N LEU A 200 -6.99 -1.48 3.63
CA LEU A 200 -8.07 -1.11 4.55
C LEU A 200 -7.64 -1.24 6.00
N GLU A 201 -6.93 -2.31 6.35
CA GLU A 201 -6.41 -2.50 7.70
C GLU A 201 -5.44 -1.39 8.10
N ARG A 202 -4.52 -0.97 7.21
CA ARG A 202 -3.62 0.15 7.50
C ARG A 202 -4.36 1.46 7.71
N VAL A 203 -5.40 1.71 6.89
CA VAL A 203 -6.26 2.89 7.06
C VAL A 203 -7.00 2.82 8.39
N ILE A 204 -7.52 1.67 8.80
CA ILE A 204 -8.16 1.51 10.12
C ILE A 204 -7.13 1.75 11.23
N VAL A 205 -5.91 1.20 11.14
CA VAL A 205 -4.83 1.48 12.10
C VAL A 205 -4.54 2.98 12.19
N LEU A 206 -4.39 3.66 11.04
CA LEU A 206 -4.19 5.11 10.99
C LEU A 206 -5.31 5.85 11.73
N LEU A 207 -6.57 5.58 11.37
CA LEU A 207 -7.72 6.27 11.91
C LEU A 207 -7.90 6.03 13.42
N LEU A 208 -7.79 4.77 13.87
CA LEU A 208 -7.91 4.42 15.29
C LEU A 208 -6.78 5.05 16.11
N THR A 209 -5.56 5.09 15.58
CA THR A 209 -4.42 5.72 16.25
C THR A 209 -4.63 7.23 16.39
N LEU A 210 -5.01 7.93 15.31
CA LEU A 210 -5.29 9.37 15.34
C LEU A 210 -6.51 9.72 16.20
N ALA A 211 -7.50 8.82 16.28
CA ALA A 211 -8.66 8.97 17.16
C ALA A 211 -8.38 8.57 18.62
N SER A 212 -7.14 8.17 18.96
CA SER A 212 -6.77 7.66 20.29
C SER A 212 -7.63 6.45 20.76
N ALA A 213 -8.19 5.69 19.82
CA ALA A 213 -9.03 4.53 20.07
C ALA A 213 -8.19 3.25 20.30
N TYR A 214 -7.23 3.33 21.22
CA TYR A 214 -6.26 2.26 21.48
C TYR A 214 -6.89 0.91 21.86
N PRO A 215 -8.02 0.83 22.61
CA PRO A 215 -8.67 -0.45 22.86
C PRO A 215 -9.19 -1.13 21.59
N LEU A 216 -9.76 -0.37 20.65
CA LEU A 216 -10.24 -0.90 19.37
C LEU A 216 -9.06 -1.33 18.48
N LEU A 217 -7.97 -0.56 18.50
CA LEU A 217 -6.74 -0.92 17.80
C LEU A 217 -6.20 -2.26 18.33
N ALA A 218 -6.05 -2.39 19.65
CA ALA A 218 -5.58 -3.62 20.28
C ALA A 218 -6.50 -4.82 19.96
N ALA A 219 -7.82 -4.64 20.03
CA ALA A 219 -8.79 -5.67 19.69
C ALA A 219 -8.67 -6.13 18.23
N MET A 220 -8.50 -5.20 17.28
CA MET A 220 -8.33 -5.53 15.87
C MET A 220 -7.04 -6.32 15.60
N LEU A 221 -5.92 -5.89 16.20
CA LEU A 221 -4.63 -6.58 16.06
C LEU A 221 -4.71 -8.01 16.63
N ALA A 222 -5.32 -8.17 17.81
CA ALA A 222 -5.53 -9.47 18.44
C ALA A 222 -6.45 -10.38 17.61
N ALA A 223 -7.57 -9.85 17.12
CA ALA A 223 -8.51 -10.61 16.29
C ALA A 223 -7.85 -11.15 15.02
N LYS A 224 -6.99 -10.35 14.37
CA LYS A 224 -6.25 -10.79 13.18
C LYS A 224 -5.34 -11.99 13.47
N GLY A 225 -4.64 -11.97 14.62
CA GLY A 225 -3.78 -13.08 15.05
C GLY A 225 -4.57 -14.37 15.32
N ILE A 226 -5.71 -14.26 16.00
CA ILE A 226 -6.55 -15.42 16.36
C ILE A 226 -7.15 -16.09 15.11
N VAL A 227 -7.68 -15.30 14.17
CA VAL A 227 -8.32 -15.83 12.95
C VAL A 227 -7.32 -16.59 12.07
N ARG A 228 -6.05 -16.17 12.07
CA ARG A 228 -5.00 -16.73 11.21
C ARG A 228 -4.24 -17.88 11.87
N PHE A 229 -4.43 -18.10 13.17
CA PHE A 229 -3.75 -19.15 13.93
C PHE A 229 -3.94 -20.57 13.34
N PRO A 230 -5.15 -21.00 12.91
CA PRO A 230 -5.32 -22.35 12.35
C PRO A 230 -4.57 -22.57 11.02
N GLU A 231 -4.38 -21.51 10.24
CA GLU A 231 -3.68 -21.55 8.94
C GLU A 231 -2.16 -21.57 9.14
N ILE A 232 -1.67 -20.80 10.13
CA ILE A 232 -0.26 -20.77 10.55
C ILE A 232 0.15 -22.11 11.19
N SER A 233 -0.73 -22.71 11.99
CA SER A 233 -0.41 -23.93 12.75
C SER A 233 -0.39 -25.21 11.90
N ARG A 234 -0.96 -25.16 10.69
CA ARG A 234 -0.98 -26.28 9.73
C ARG A 234 0.20 -26.27 8.76
N ASP A 235 1.17 -25.37 8.96
CA ASP A 235 2.31 -25.22 8.07
C ASP A 235 3.30 -26.37 8.30
N GLY A 236 3.32 -27.34 7.38
CA GLY A 236 3.95 -28.66 7.51
C GLY A 236 5.47 -28.64 7.55
N GLY A 237 6.06 -28.16 8.65
CA GLY A 237 7.47 -28.28 9.01
C GLY A 237 8.40 -27.15 8.51
N SER A 238 7.99 -26.35 7.51
CA SER A 238 8.83 -25.26 6.97
C SER A 238 8.67 -23.93 7.70
N GLY A 239 7.51 -23.66 8.32
CA GLY A 239 7.21 -22.38 8.99
C GLY A 239 7.10 -21.16 8.06
N ALA A 240 7.18 -21.36 6.74
CA ALA A 240 7.21 -20.29 5.74
C ALA A 240 5.93 -19.45 5.70
N ARG A 241 4.74 -20.04 5.87
CA ARG A 241 3.46 -19.30 5.98
C ARG A 241 3.40 -18.49 7.27
N ALA A 242 3.92 -19.04 8.36
CA ALA A 242 4.01 -18.33 9.64
C ALA A 242 4.86 -17.07 9.50
N GLU A 243 6.06 -17.22 8.93
CA GLU A 243 7.00 -16.14 8.70
C GLU A 243 6.44 -15.09 7.74
N TYR A 244 5.90 -15.51 6.59
CA TYR A 244 5.27 -14.61 5.61
C TYR A 244 4.16 -13.76 6.24
N PHE A 245 3.30 -14.39 7.04
CA PHE A 245 2.22 -13.70 7.74
C PHE A 245 2.76 -12.73 8.80
N LEU A 246 3.70 -13.17 9.64
CA LEU A 246 4.25 -12.37 10.73
C LEU A 246 5.03 -11.16 10.19
N VAL A 247 5.96 -11.36 9.27
CA VAL A 247 6.75 -10.28 8.66
C VAL A 247 5.82 -9.32 7.90
N GLY A 248 4.90 -9.84 7.10
CA GLY A 248 3.98 -9.03 6.31
C GLY A 248 3.06 -8.15 7.18
N SER A 249 2.50 -8.71 8.25
CA SER A 249 1.64 -7.97 9.18
C SER A 249 2.42 -6.96 10.03
N LEU A 250 3.59 -7.34 10.55
CA LEU A 250 4.45 -6.46 11.34
C LEU A 250 4.89 -5.24 10.53
N VAL A 251 5.42 -5.45 9.32
CA VAL A 251 5.84 -4.35 8.43
C VAL A 251 4.65 -3.45 8.10
N SER A 252 3.49 -4.04 7.78
CA SER A 252 2.28 -3.27 7.46
C SER A 252 1.82 -2.40 8.64
N TRP A 253 1.88 -2.90 9.87
CA TRP A 253 1.53 -2.13 11.07
C TRP A 253 2.55 -1.05 11.39
N VAL A 254 3.85 -1.33 11.27
CA VAL A 254 4.91 -0.33 11.46
C VAL A 254 4.74 0.83 10.48
N VAL A 255 4.44 0.54 9.21
CA VAL A 255 4.18 1.57 8.19
C VAL A 255 2.94 2.40 8.54
N ALA A 256 1.84 1.77 8.95
CA ALA A 256 0.61 2.46 9.33
C ALA A 256 0.77 3.33 10.60
N LEU A 257 1.41 2.79 11.63
CA LEU A 257 1.69 3.50 12.88
C LEU A 257 2.70 4.63 12.66
N GLY A 258 3.72 4.42 11.82
CA GLY A 258 4.68 5.45 11.43
C GLY A 258 4.02 6.62 10.70
N ALA A 259 3.08 6.32 9.79
CA ALA A 259 2.27 7.35 9.12
C ALA A 259 1.37 8.10 10.11
N ALA A 260 0.72 7.40 11.04
CA ALA A 260 -0.07 8.01 12.11
C ALA A 260 0.76 8.91 13.02
N PHE A 261 1.92 8.43 13.44
CA PHE A 261 2.86 9.18 14.26
C PHE A 261 3.33 10.44 13.57
N LEU A 262 3.67 10.38 12.27
CA LEU A 262 4.10 11.54 11.50
C LEU A 262 3.00 12.62 11.43
N VAL A 263 1.74 12.21 11.23
CA VAL A 263 0.58 13.12 11.23
C VAL A 263 0.34 13.71 12.61
N TRP A 264 0.37 12.90 13.66
CA TRP A 264 0.23 13.36 15.04
C TRP A 264 1.34 14.33 15.44
N TRP A 265 2.60 14.02 15.07
CA TRP A 265 3.73 14.92 15.31
C TRP A 265 3.53 16.25 14.58
N GLY A 266 3.16 16.22 13.30
CA GLY A 266 2.84 17.44 12.56
C GLY A 266 1.72 18.27 13.20
N ALA A 267 0.75 17.63 13.86
CA ALA A 267 -0.30 18.35 14.59
C ALA A 267 0.17 18.94 15.93
N ALA A 268 1.21 18.36 16.53
CA ALA A 268 1.77 18.80 17.81
C ALA A 268 2.92 19.82 17.67
N SER A 269 3.47 20.00 16.47
CA SER A 269 4.54 20.96 16.12
C SER A 269 3.99 22.31 15.69
#